data_AF-A0A1M6H0D9-F1
#
_entry.id   AF-A0A1M6H0D9-F1
#
_cell.length_a   1.000
_cell.length_b   1.000
_cell.length_c   1.000
_cell.angle_alpha   90.00
_cell.angle_beta   90.00
_cell.angle_gamma   90.00
#
_symmetry.space_group_name_H-M   'P 1'
#
loop_
_entity.id
_entity.type
_entity.pdbx_description
1 polymer ?
#
loop_
_entity_poly.entity_id
_entity_poly.type
_entity_poly.pdbx_seq_one_letter_code
_entity_poly.pdbx_strand_id
1 'polypeptide(L)'
;MYNDIVDFNDEGVVTLGFLDSVLGNASEVDISAIQNDYARILANNERIEKAYRLIRDMFIFTDKRLILVNIQGITGKKVEYHSIPYRAITHFSIETAGHFDLDAELKIWISGTDTPIEKKFNKNLNIYELQGVLASYTLR
;
A
#
# COMPACT_ATOMS: atom_id res chain seq x y z
N MET A 1 -20.14 -3.16 -24.66
CA MET A 1 -19.68 -4.56 -24.57
C MET A 1 -18.22 -4.57 -24.94
N TYR A 2 -17.32 -4.50 -23.97
CA TYR A 2 -15.96 -4.98 -24.13
C TYR A 2 -15.64 -5.77 -22.86
N ASN A 3 -15.39 -7.05 -23.10
CA ASN A 3 -15.20 -8.12 -22.13
C ASN A 3 -13.78 -8.07 -21.53
N ASP A 4 -13.73 -8.50 -20.28
CA ASP A 4 -12.74 -9.42 -19.69
C ASP A 4 -11.25 -9.12 -19.89
N ILE A 5 -10.60 -8.62 -18.83
CA ILE A 5 -9.19 -8.93 -18.52
C ILE A 5 -9.11 -9.22 -17.01
N VAL A 6 -9.76 -10.29 -16.57
CA VAL A 6 -9.42 -10.98 -15.32
C VAL A 6 -9.36 -12.46 -15.66
N ASP A 7 -8.16 -12.96 -15.93
CA ASP A 7 -7.96 -14.40 -16.08
C ASP A 7 -7.95 -15.03 -14.69
N PHE A 8 -9.08 -15.66 -14.35
CA PHE A 8 -9.16 -16.63 -13.27
C PHE A 8 -8.69 -17.97 -13.83
N ASN A 9 -7.53 -18.45 -13.40
CA ASN A 9 -7.21 -19.86 -13.57
C ASN A 9 -8.09 -20.70 -12.63
N ASP A 10 -8.50 -21.89 -13.07
CA ASP A 10 -9.44 -22.84 -12.43
C ASP A 10 -9.11 -23.26 -10.98
N GLU A 11 -8.05 -22.73 -10.38
CA GLU A 11 -7.64 -22.95 -8.99
C GLU A 11 -7.97 -21.78 -8.02
N GLY A 12 -8.67 -20.73 -8.49
CA GLY A 12 -9.01 -19.57 -7.64
C GLY A 12 -7.81 -18.68 -7.27
N VAL A 13 -6.73 -18.76 -8.05
CA VAL A 13 -5.52 -17.95 -7.87
C VAL A 13 -5.69 -16.62 -8.62
N VAL A 14 -5.57 -15.51 -7.90
CA VAL A 14 -5.52 -14.17 -8.50
C VAL A 14 -4.15 -14.00 -9.16
N THR A 15 -4.11 -14.05 -10.48
CA THR A 15 -2.91 -13.71 -11.26
C THR A 15 -2.86 -12.18 -11.38
N LEU A 16 -2.04 -11.53 -10.55
CA LEU A 16 -1.78 -10.09 -10.73
C LEU A 16 -1.08 -9.87 -12.07
N GLY A 17 -1.77 -9.18 -12.99
CA GLY A 17 -1.17 -8.66 -14.21
C GLY A 17 0.01 -7.76 -13.85
N PHE A 18 1.22 -8.25 -14.14
CA PHE A 18 2.43 -7.45 -14.23
C PHE A 18 2.23 -6.43 -15.37
N LEU A 19 1.77 -5.23 -15.04
CA LEU A 19 1.77 -4.10 -15.97
C LEU A 19 2.82 -3.10 -15.50
N ASP A 20 3.88 -3.01 -16.31
CA ASP A 20 4.95 -2.02 -16.21
C ASP A 20 4.37 -0.61 -16.37
N SER A 21 4.13 0.06 -15.24
CA SER A 21 3.98 1.52 -15.21
C SER A 21 5.37 2.15 -15.08
N VAL A 22 6.11 2.12 -16.19
CA VAL A 22 7.16 3.10 -16.44
C VAL A 22 6.45 4.24 -17.16
N LEU A 23 6.21 5.36 -16.45
CA LEU A 23 6.19 6.75 -16.95
C LEU A 23 5.63 7.70 -15.88
N GLY A 24 6.54 8.32 -15.11
CA GLY A 24 6.27 9.48 -14.23
C GLY A 24 6.06 9.13 -12.75
N ASN A 25 7.14 9.23 -11.95
CA ASN A 25 7.22 8.87 -10.52
C ASN A 25 6.66 7.47 -10.20
N ALA A 26 7.57 6.52 -9.99
CA ALA A 26 7.30 5.08 -9.76
C ALA A 26 6.47 4.74 -8.49
N SER A 27 5.74 5.70 -7.93
CA SER A 27 5.06 5.65 -6.64
C SER A 27 3.53 5.64 -6.73
N GLU A 28 2.88 6.26 -7.73
CA GLU A 28 1.41 6.37 -7.80
C GLU A 28 0.82 5.35 -8.79
N VAL A 29 0.04 4.39 -8.27
CA VAL A 29 -0.63 3.36 -9.09
C VAL A 29 -1.93 3.91 -9.67
N ASP A 30 -2.34 3.46 -10.86
CA ASP A 30 -3.63 3.81 -11.45
C ASP A 30 -4.78 3.48 -10.48
N ILE A 31 -5.41 4.53 -9.96
CA ILE A 31 -6.49 4.44 -8.97
C ILE A 31 -7.65 3.63 -9.52
N SER A 32 -7.95 3.72 -10.82
CA SER A 32 -9.09 3.00 -11.42
C SER A 32 -8.87 1.49 -11.43
N ALA A 33 -7.65 1.05 -11.75
CA ALA A 33 -7.27 -0.36 -11.70
C ALA A 33 -7.31 -0.91 -10.27
N ILE A 34 -6.70 -0.17 -9.32
CA ILE A 34 -6.67 -0.59 -7.91
C ILE A 34 -8.07 -0.56 -7.28
N GLN A 35 -8.92 0.40 -7.64
CA GLN A 35 -10.30 0.45 -7.18
C GLN A 35 -11.08 -0.81 -7.57
N ASN A 36 -10.82 -1.38 -8.76
CA ASN A 36 -11.42 -2.63 -9.21
C ASN A 36 -10.83 -3.85 -8.49
N ASP A 37 -9.50 -3.95 -8.42
CA ASP A 37 -8.79 -5.07 -7.80
C ASP A 37 -9.16 -5.24 -6.31
N TYR A 38 -9.39 -4.13 -5.62
CA TYR A 38 -9.67 -4.10 -4.18
C TYR A 38 -11.14 -3.81 -3.86
N ALA A 39 -12.03 -3.71 -4.86
CA ALA A 39 -13.44 -3.39 -4.67
C ALA A 39 -14.14 -4.27 -3.60
N ARG A 40 -13.78 -5.56 -3.55
CA ARG A 40 -14.39 -6.54 -2.64
C ARG A 40 -14.07 -6.33 -1.16
N ILE A 41 -13.01 -5.59 -0.83
CA ILE A 41 -12.58 -5.36 0.55
C ILE A 41 -12.97 -3.96 1.08
N LEU A 42 -13.50 -3.11 0.21
CA LEU A 42 -13.94 -1.76 0.54
C LEU A 42 -15.35 -1.80 1.14
N ALA A 43 -15.57 -0.96 2.14
CA ALA A 43 -16.92 -0.74 2.66
C ALA A 43 -17.77 0.04 1.65
N ASN A 44 -19.09 0.02 1.87
CA ASN A 44 -20.00 0.85 1.08
C ASN A 44 -19.56 2.33 1.10
N ASN A 45 -19.47 2.92 -0.09
CA ASN A 45 -19.02 4.29 -0.33
C ASN A 45 -17.60 4.61 0.14
N GLU A 46 -16.77 3.62 0.49
CA GLU A 46 -15.34 3.82 0.70
C GLU A 46 -14.64 3.94 -0.66
N ARG A 47 -13.76 4.94 -0.80
CA ARG A 47 -13.06 5.24 -2.07
C ARG A 47 -11.57 5.22 -1.84
N ILE A 48 -10.83 4.63 -2.77
CA ILE A 48 -9.38 4.72 -2.79
C ILE A 48 -9.01 6.11 -3.31
N GLU A 49 -8.24 6.85 -2.52
CA GLU A 49 -7.79 8.20 -2.84
C GLU A 49 -6.34 8.19 -3.34
N LYS A 50 -5.48 7.33 -2.76
CA LYS A 50 -4.09 7.12 -3.21
C LYS A 50 -3.65 5.68 -3.02
N ALA A 51 -2.74 5.19 -3.87
CA ALA A 51 -2.15 3.87 -3.71
C ALA A 51 -0.66 3.90 -4.08
N TYR A 52 0.17 3.33 -3.20
CA TYR A 52 1.63 3.26 -3.35
C TYR A 52 2.12 1.82 -3.28
N ARG A 53 2.89 1.38 -4.27
CA ARG A 53 3.53 0.06 -4.28
C ARG A 53 4.97 0.16 -3.80
N LEU A 54 5.36 -0.72 -2.89
CA LEU A 54 6.72 -0.85 -2.35
C LEU A 54 7.23 -2.27 -2.56
N ILE A 55 8.06 -2.52 -3.56
CA ILE A 55 8.65 -3.85 -3.81
C ILE A 55 7.55 -4.94 -3.95
N ARG A 56 7.15 -5.57 -2.82
CA ARG A 56 6.07 -6.56 -2.70
C ARG A 56 4.82 -6.06 -1.96
N ASP A 57 4.94 -4.99 -1.19
CA ASP A 57 3.88 -4.46 -0.36
C ASP A 57 3.14 -3.32 -1.08
N MET A 58 1.94 -3.00 -0.59
CA MET A 58 1.18 -1.88 -1.10
C MET A 58 0.47 -1.14 0.04
N PHE A 59 0.43 0.18 -0.09
CA PHE A 59 -0.23 1.10 0.82
C PHE A 59 -1.39 1.71 0.07
N ILE A 60 -2.61 1.44 0.51
CA ILE A 60 -3.82 2.02 -0.05
C ILE A 60 -4.38 2.99 0.96
N PHE A 61 -4.46 4.26 0.57
CA PHE A 61 -5.11 5.31 1.33
C PHE A 61 -6.53 5.45 0.81
N THR A 62 -7.51 5.14 1.65
CA THR A 62 -8.92 5.42 1.38
C THR A 62 -9.37 6.70 2.06
N ASP A 63 -10.60 7.13 1.82
CA ASP A 63 -11.24 8.19 2.59
C ASP A 63 -11.45 7.84 4.08
N LYS A 64 -11.24 6.57 4.48
CA LYS A 64 -11.55 6.05 5.83
C LYS A 64 -10.36 5.47 6.59
N ARG A 65 -9.42 4.81 5.90
CA ARG A 65 -8.34 4.03 6.52
C ARG A 65 -7.15 3.85 5.59
N LEU A 66 -6.01 3.55 6.21
CA LEU A 66 -4.87 2.97 5.53
C LEU A 66 -5.08 1.45 5.43
N ILE A 67 -4.90 0.87 4.25
CA ILE A 67 -4.85 -0.59 4.05
C ILE A 67 -3.42 -0.94 3.64
N LEU A 68 -2.75 -1.74 4.46
CA LEU A 68 -1.46 -2.33 4.13
C LEU A 68 -1.68 -3.71 3.55
N VAL A 69 -1.25 -3.91 2.30
CA VAL A 69 -1.29 -5.19 1.61
C VAL A 69 0.11 -5.77 1.63
N ASN A 70 0.28 -6.92 2.26
CA ASN A 70 1.57 -7.59 2.37
C ASN A 70 1.50 -8.96 1.72
N ILE A 71 2.39 -9.19 0.75
CA ILE A 71 2.51 -10.46 0.05
C ILE A 71 3.54 -11.32 0.80
N GLN A 72 3.06 -12.39 1.43
CA GLN A 72 3.84 -13.31 2.25
C GLN A 72 4.27 -14.57 1.49
N GLY A 73 5.38 -15.14 1.95
CA GLY A 73 5.90 -16.41 1.47
C GLY A 73 6.67 -16.33 0.15
N ILE A 74 7.28 -17.45 -0.22
CA ILE A 74 8.11 -17.56 -1.43
C ILE A 74 7.25 -17.53 -2.69
N THR A 75 6.07 -18.16 -2.65
CA THR A 75 5.13 -18.26 -3.77
C THR A 75 4.27 -17.00 -3.97
N GLY A 76 4.25 -16.09 -2.99
CA GLY A 76 3.40 -14.89 -3.01
C GLY A 76 1.89 -15.16 -2.96
N LYS A 77 1.47 -16.41 -2.73
CA LYS A 77 0.05 -16.78 -2.70
C LYS A 77 -0.67 -16.34 -1.43
N LYS A 78 0.06 -16.09 -0.34
CA LYS A 78 -0.52 -15.62 0.91
C LYS A 78 -0.47 -14.10 0.94
N VAL A 79 -1.63 -13.46 1.03
CA VAL A 79 -1.74 -12.00 1.10
C VAL A 79 -2.42 -11.62 2.40
N GLU A 80 -1.81 -10.71 3.14
CA GLU A 80 -2.40 -10.07 4.33
C GLU A 80 -2.91 -8.68 3.96
N TYR A 81 -4.13 -8.37 4.39
CA TYR A 81 -4.75 -7.06 4.23
C TYR A 81 -4.99 -6.46 5.61
N HIS A 82 -4.09 -5.59 6.06
CA HIS A 82 -4.16 -4.97 7.38
C HIS A 82 -4.83 -3.59 7.27
N SER A 83 -6.05 -3.49 7.80
CA SER A 83 -6.83 -2.25 7.81
C SER A 83 -6.58 -1.42 9.08
N ILE A 84 -6.12 -0.19 8.93
CA ILE A 84 -5.77 0.72 10.02
C ILE A 84 -6.59 2.01 9.88
N PRO A 85 -7.66 2.20 10.67
CA PRO A 85 -8.37 3.47 10.71
C PRO A 85 -7.42 4.62 11.05
N TYR A 86 -7.52 5.76 10.37
CA TYR A 86 -6.57 6.86 10.58
C TYR A 86 -6.53 7.35 12.02
N ARG A 87 -7.70 7.41 12.69
CA ARG A 87 -7.82 7.76 14.12
C ARG A 87 -7.07 6.83 15.08
N ALA A 88 -6.69 5.64 14.63
CA ALA A 88 -5.94 4.68 15.44
C ALA A 88 -4.44 4.88 15.31
N ILE A 89 -3.96 5.62 14.29
CA ILE A 89 -2.55 5.95 14.14
C ILE A 89 -2.22 7.07 15.13
N THR A 90 -1.37 6.76 16.10
CA THR A 90 -1.01 7.72 17.16
C THR A 90 0.17 8.60 16.75
N HIS A 91 1.14 8.02 16.08
CA HIS A 91 2.31 8.70 15.52
C HIS A 91 2.99 7.81 14.48
N PHE A 92 3.89 8.39 13.70
CA PHE A 92 4.71 7.70 12.72
C PHE A 92 6.10 8.36 12.64
N SER A 93 7.09 7.60 12.18
CA SER A 93 8.44 8.11 11.93
C SER A 93 9.01 7.51 10.65
N ILE A 94 9.83 8.30 9.97
CA ILE A 94 10.59 7.84 8.80
C ILE A 94 12.06 8.03 9.12
N GLU A 95 12.82 6.95 9.00
CA GLU A 95 14.27 6.92 9.16
C GLU A 95 14.90 6.75 7.77
N THR A 96 15.66 7.74 7.33
CA THR A 96 16.42 7.64 6.07
C THR A 96 17.79 7.05 6.36
N ALA A 97 18.23 6.07 5.58
CA ALA A 97 19.63 5.67 5.61
C ALA A 97 20.57 6.83 5.22
N GLY A 98 21.76 6.83 5.83
CA GLY A 98 22.86 7.71 5.44
C GLY A 98 23.34 7.47 4.00
N HIS A 99 24.33 8.23 3.54
CA HIS A 99 24.78 8.26 2.13
C HIS A 99 25.09 6.91 1.46
N PHE A 100 25.34 5.84 2.23
CA PHE A 100 25.73 4.51 1.73
C PHE A 100 24.65 3.42 1.80
N ASP A 101 23.67 3.51 2.71
CA ASP A 101 22.58 2.54 2.76
C ASP A 101 21.41 3.02 1.90
N LEU A 102 20.83 2.10 1.14
CA LEU A 102 19.76 2.39 0.16
C LEU A 102 18.37 2.33 0.77
N ASP A 103 18.29 2.09 2.08
CA ASP A 103 17.08 1.65 2.72
C ASP A 103 16.52 2.73 3.66
N ALA A 104 15.29 3.18 3.41
CA ALA A 104 14.54 3.95 4.40
C ALA A 104 13.64 3.00 5.19
N GLU A 105 13.23 3.41 6.39
CA GLU A 105 12.34 2.66 7.25
C GLU A 105 11.19 3.55 7.74
N LEU A 106 9.94 3.09 7.55
CA LEU A 106 8.74 3.71 8.10
C LEU A 106 8.30 2.89 9.29
N LYS A 107 7.98 3.59 10.38
CA LYS A 107 7.37 3.03 11.58
C LYS A 107 6.03 3.71 11.81
N ILE A 108 4.97 2.93 12.02
CA ILE A 108 3.61 3.41 12.32
C ILE A 108 3.17 2.82 13.65
N TRP A 109 2.80 3.67 14.61
CA TRP A 109 2.28 3.23 15.90
C TRP A 109 0.77 3.31 15.94
N ILE A 110 0.15 2.22 16.37
CA ILE A 110 -1.30 2.11 16.53
C ILE A 110 -1.65 2.21 18.01
N SER A 111 -2.77 2.85 18.32
CA SER A 111 -3.28 2.94 19.69
C SER A 111 -3.48 1.53 20.27
N GLY A 112 -2.93 1.30 21.46
CA GLY A 112 -3.00 0.01 22.16
C GLY A 112 -1.93 -1.02 21.74
N THR A 113 -0.95 -0.65 20.91
CA THR A 113 0.20 -1.51 20.58
C THR A 113 1.52 -0.84 20.97
N ASP A 114 2.40 -1.59 21.64
CA ASP A 114 3.72 -1.07 22.06
C ASP A 114 4.73 -1.06 20.90
N THR A 115 4.60 -1.99 19.96
CA THR A 115 5.51 -2.15 18.82
C THR A 115 4.92 -1.53 17.55
N PRO A 116 5.69 -0.74 16.77
CA PRO A 116 5.22 -0.20 15.52
C PRO A 116 5.08 -1.28 14.43
N ILE A 117 4.30 -0.95 13.41
CA ILE A 117 4.40 -1.62 12.11
C ILE A 117 5.60 -1.02 11.38
N GLU A 118 6.56 -1.87 11.02
CA GLU A 118 7.79 -1.46 10.34
C GLU A 118 7.75 -1.88 8.87
N LYS A 119 8.14 -0.95 7.98
CA LYS A 119 8.22 -1.18 6.53
C LYS A 119 9.51 -0.59 6.00
N LYS A 120 10.23 -1.37 5.19
CA LYS A 120 11.49 -0.96 4.56
C LYS A 120 11.27 -0.58 3.10
N PHE A 121 12.00 0.43 2.67
CA PHE A 121 11.89 1.05 1.34
C PHE A 121 13.24 1.03 0.67
N ASN A 122 13.28 0.76 -0.63
CA ASN A 122 14.47 1.01 -1.43
C ASN A 122 14.45 2.46 -1.99
N LYS A 123 15.57 2.92 -2.54
CA LYS A 123 15.73 4.27 -3.13
C LYS A 123 14.73 4.68 -4.20
N ASN A 124 13.91 3.78 -4.75
CA ASN A 124 12.99 4.09 -5.83
C ASN A 124 11.69 4.75 -5.35
N LEU A 125 11.36 4.66 -4.05
CA LEU A 125 10.19 5.35 -3.50
C LEU A 125 10.57 6.75 -3.01
N ASN A 126 9.77 7.75 -3.39
CA ASN A 126 9.84 9.06 -2.78
C ASN A 126 9.27 9.03 -1.35
N ILE A 127 10.14 8.74 -0.38
CA ILE A 127 9.74 8.58 1.03
C ILE A 127 9.17 9.88 1.63
N TYR A 128 9.61 11.04 1.13
CA TYR A 128 9.10 12.35 1.55
C TYR A 128 7.65 12.56 1.12
N GLU A 129 7.29 12.09 -0.09
CA GLU A 129 5.91 12.12 -0.55
C GLU A 129 5.01 11.26 0.35
N LEU A 130 5.43 10.03 0.65
CA LEU A 130 4.68 9.14 1.54
C LEU A 130 4.48 9.76 2.93
N GLN A 131 5.50 10.47 3.44
CA GLN A 131 5.40 11.21 4.70
C GLN A 131 4.29 12.27 4.66
N GLY A 132 4.25 13.09 3.60
CA GLY A 132 3.23 14.12 3.42
C GLY A 132 1.83 13.52 3.25
N VAL A 133 1.73 12.40 2.54
CA VAL A 133 0.47 11.68 2.37
C VAL A 133 -0.03 11.16 3.73
N LEU A 134 0.80 10.43 4.49
CA LEU A 134 0.45 9.95 5.82
C LEU A 134 -0.02 11.09 6.73
N ALA A 135 0.71 12.21 6.74
CA ALA A 135 0.33 13.40 7.51
C ALA A 135 -1.06 13.93 7.11
N SER A 136 -1.39 13.97 5.82
CA SER A 136 -2.66 14.51 5.32
C SER A 136 -3.90 13.70 5.73
N TYR A 137 -3.73 12.44 6.11
CA TYR A 137 -4.81 11.59 6.61
C TYR A 137 -4.82 11.42 8.13
N THR A 138 -3.65 11.41 8.77
CA THR A 138 -3.52 11.09 10.20
C THR A 138 -3.66 12.30 11.12
N LEU A 139 -3.40 13.51 10.64
CA LEU A 139 -3.43 14.74 11.45
C LEU A 139 -4.77 15.50 11.36
N ARG A 140 -5.84 14.83 10.90
CA ARG A 140 -7.17 15.43 10.73
C ARG A 140 -7.95 15.52 12.04
#